data_AF-A0A117UT21-F1
#
_entry.id   AF-A0A117UT21-F1
#
_cell.length_a   1.000
_cell.length_b   1.000
_cell.length_c   1.000
_cell.angle_alpha   90.00
_cell.angle_beta   90.00
_cell.angle_gamma   90.00
#
_symmetry.space_group_name_H-M   'P 1'
#
loop_
_entity.id
_entity.type
_entity.pdbx_description
1 polymer ?
#
loop_
_entity_poly.entity_id
_entity_poly.type
_entity_poly.pdbx_seq_one_letter_code
_entity_poly.pdbx_strand_id
1 'polypeptide(L)'
;MPRFTLMLAPCLALALAGGCAHAAGGKKVPLLPARTLTCDLGHTTNVDTSREQLAKELVFDSYHKLSLFLPPIPVRTTEPPDPAFPVTEKVDKRTRIIADPDKITADMVGPFQRVVDMWPERVEMTAPVGGYKVKVLVITNYDEAAHRAQLFMTNAADLASWDKDKIYAGYCDVAITPTAKAGKLR
;
A
#
# COMPACT_ATOMS: atom_id res chain seq x y z
N MET A 1 -22.15 37.63 -74.32
CA MET A 1 -21.42 36.63 -75.14
C MET A 1 -19.94 36.98 -75.07
N PRO A 2 -18.95 36.07 -74.94
CA PRO A 2 -18.89 34.60 -74.67
C PRO A 2 -18.43 34.31 -73.21
N ARG A 3 -18.52 33.13 -72.56
CA ARG A 3 -18.26 31.69 -72.82
C ARG A 3 -16.78 31.27 -72.94
N PHE A 4 -16.20 30.75 -71.85
CA PHE A 4 -15.15 29.69 -71.76
C PHE A 4 -15.27 29.08 -70.35
N THR A 5 -15.81 27.87 -70.11
CA THR A 5 -15.42 26.48 -70.47
C THR A 5 -14.28 25.90 -69.61
N LEU A 6 -14.70 24.97 -68.73
CA LEU A 6 -14.04 23.78 -68.13
C LEU A 6 -12.51 23.61 -68.19
N MET A 7 -11.93 23.12 -67.07
CA MET A 7 -11.35 21.77 -67.01
C MET A 7 -11.34 21.18 -65.59
N LEU A 8 -11.89 19.96 -65.48
CA LEU A 8 -11.61 18.96 -64.44
C LEU A 8 -10.17 18.43 -64.62
N ALA A 9 -9.46 18.12 -63.53
CA ALA A 9 -8.86 16.80 -63.31
C ALA A 9 -8.18 16.68 -61.93
N PRO A 10 -8.16 15.47 -61.34
CA PRO A 10 -7.82 15.22 -59.93
C PRO A 10 -6.32 14.93 -59.76
N CYS A 11 -5.71 15.41 -58.66
CA CYS A 11 -4.45 14.87 -58.19
C CYS A 11 -4.70 14.07 -56.91
N LEU A 12 -4.85 12.78 -57.14
CA LEU A 12 -4.68 11.70 -56.17
C LEU A 12 -3.22 11.73 -55.70
N ALA A 13 -2.96 12.08 -54.45
CA ALA A 13 -1.68 11.82 -53.80
C ALA A 13 -1.95 11.10 -52.47
N LEU A 14 -1.79 9.78 -52.55
CA LEU A 14 -1.78 8.83 -51.45
C LEU A 14 -0.68 9.19 -50.44
N ALA A 15 -1.09 9.20 -49.17
CA ALA A 15 -0.38 8.78 -47.97
C ALA A 15 1.13 8.54 -48.05
N LEU A 16 1.88 9.32 -47.26
CA LEU A 16 3.00 8.85 -46.45
C LEU A 16 3.16 9.80 -45.26
N ALA A 17 2.10 9.93 -44.46
CA ALA A 17 2.23 10.44 -43.10
C ALA A 17 2.90 9.33 -42.27
N GLY A 18 4.23 9.29 -42.34
CA GLY A 18 5.08 8.61 -41.38
C GLY A 18 4.97 9.29 -40.02
N GLY A 19 3.79 9.21 -39.40
CA GLY A 19 3.63 9.52 -38.00
C GLY A 19 4.32 8.41 -37.23
N CYS A 20 5.53 8.69 -36.74
CA CYS A 20 6.24 7.87 -35.78
C CYS A 20 5.29 7.59 -34.61
N ALA A 21 4.61 6.44 -34.65
CA ALA A 21 4.02 5.84 -33.49
C ALA A 21 5.17 5.57 -32.53
N HIS A 22 5.42 6.53 -31.63
CA HIS A 22 6.08 6.25 -30.38
C HIS A 22 5.17 5.25 -29.68
N ALA A 23 5.40 3.96 -29.96
CA ALA A 23 5.06 2.90 -29.07
C ALA A 23 5.76 3.25 -27.76
N ALA A 24 5.07 4.00 -26.91
CA ALA A 24 5.41 4.14 -25.51
C ALA A 24 5.38 2.71 -24.98
N GLY A 25 6.53 2.05 -25.02
CA GLY A 25 6.79 0.82 -24.33
C GLY A 25 6.63 1.14 -22.85
N GLY A 26 5.40 1.07 -22.36
CA GLY A 26 5.08 1.21 -20.96
C GLY A 26 5.92 0.17 -20.24
N LYS A 27 6.98 0.61 -19.56
CA LYS A 27 7.73 -0.25 -18.68
C LYS A 27 6.71 -0.87 -17.73
N LYS A 28 6.57 -2.19 -17.76
CA LYS A 28 5.76 -2.91 -16.78
C LYS A 28 6.33 -2.54 -15.42
N VAL A 29 5.56 -1.80 -14.62
CA VAL A 29 5.95 -1.46 -13.27
C VAL A 29 5.94 -2.77 -12.48
N PRO A 30 7.08 -3.20 -11.90
CA PRO A 30 7.10 -4.41 -11.08
C PRO A 30 6.09 -4.27 -9.94
N LEU A 31 5.33 -5.32 -9.66
CA LEU A 31 4.32 -5.34 -8.60
C LEU A 31 4.77 -6.27 -7.48
N LEU A 32 4.59 -5.85 -6.24
CA LEU A 32 4.51 -6.78 -5.12
C LEU A 32 3.23 -7.60 -5.29
N PRO A 33 3.28 -8.93 -5.09
CA PRO A 33 2.11 -9.78 -5.23
C PRO A 33 1.07 -9.52 -4.14
N ALA A 34 -0.14 -10.00 -4.37
CA ALA A 34 -1.15 -10.10 -3.32
C ALA A 34 -0.64 -10.98 -2.20
N ARG A 35 -0.88 -10.59 -0.95
CA ARG A 35 -0.40 -11.31 0.22
C ARG A 35 -1.39 -11.22 1.37
N THR A 36 -1.48 -12.31 2.11
CA THR A 36 -2.20 -12.38 3.37
C THR A 36 -1.18 -12.46 4.49
N LEU A 37 -1.28 -11.55 5.44
CA LEU A 37 -0.49 -11.56 6.66
C LEU A 37 -1.33 -12.22 7.75
N THR A 38 -0.75 -13.19 8.44
CA THR A 38 -1.31 -13.76 9.68
C THR A 38 -0.35 -13.46 10.81
N CYS A 39 -0.78 -12.59 11.72
CA CYS A 39 0.07 -11.99 12.72
C CYS A 39 -0.24 -12.50 14.14
N ASP A 40 0.82 -12.65 14.90
CA ASP A 40 0.83 -12.79 16.35
C ASP A 40 1.35 -11.50 16.96
N LEU A 41 0.46 -10.73 17.58
CA LEU A 41 0.75 -9.40 18.11
C LEU A 41 0.69 -9.42 19.63
N GLY A 42 1.78 -9.05 20.28
CA GLY A 42 1.81 -8.84 21.71
C GLY A 42 1.48 -7.40 22.07
N HIS A 43 0.71 -7.18 23.13
CA HIS A 43 0.54 -5.86 23.73
C HIS A 43 1.82 -5.49 24.50
N THR A 44 2.44 -4.37 24.16
CA THR A 44 3.81 -4.02 24.61
C THR A 44 3.77 -3.11 25.83
N THR A 45 4.41 -3.52 26.92
CA THR A 45 4.32 -2.80 28.21
C THR A 45 5.52 -1.91 28.53
N ASN A 46 6.65 -2.09 27.84
CA ASN A 46 7.93 -1.48 28.19
C ASN A 46 8.58 -0.68 27.05
N VAL A 47 7.77 -0.10 26.16
CA VAL A 47 8.29 0.78 25.11
C VAL A 47 9.04 1.97 25.74
N ASP A 48 10.27 2.19 25.27
CA ASP A 48 11.20 3.24 25.64
C ASP A 48 11.57 4.01 24.37
N THR A 49 10.96 5.16 24.20
CA THR A 49 11.10 6.01 23.01
C THR A 49 12.34 6.90 23.07
N SER A 50 13.12 6.86 24.16
CA SER A 50 14.36 7.62 24.28
C SER A 50 15.52 6.97 23.52
N ARG A 51 15.33 5.75 23.05
CA ARG A 51 16.33 4.96 22.34
C ARG A 51 15.68 4.01 21.35
N GLU A 52 16.50 3.45 20.47
CA GLU A 52 16.09 2.30 19.68
C GLU A 52 16.04 1.06 20.59
N GLN A 53 14.91 0.33 20.54
CA GLN A 53 14.73 -0.94 21.23
C GLN A 53 14.66 -2.08 20.23
N LEU A 54 15.45 -3.13 20.47
CA LEU A 54 15.39 -4.35 19.68
C LEU A 54 14.12 -5.14 20.02
N ALA A 55 13.59 -5.88 19.04
CA ALA A 55 12.38 -6.70 19.23
C ALA A 55 12.48 -7.67 20.44
N LYS A 56 13.68 -8.18 20.73
CA LYS A 56 13.93 -9.07 21.89
C LYS A 56 13.84 -8.37 23.26
N GLU A 57 13.86 -7.04 23.28
CA GLU A 57 13.75 -6.24 24.50
C GLU A 57 12.30 -5.92 24.86
N LEU A 58 11.36 -6.15 23.94
CA LEU A 58 9.94 -5.89 24.16
C LEU A 58 9.32 -6.95 25.07
N VAL A 59 8.58 -6.49 26.06
CA VAL A 59 7.84 -7.31 27.02
C VAL A 59 6.36 -7.22 26.71
N PHE A 60 5.74 -8.39 26.57
CA PHE A 60 4.34 -8.53 26.23
C PHE A 60 3.53 -9.12 27.39
N ASP A 61 2.38 -8.53 27.71
CA ASP A 61 1.47 -9.02 28.75
C ASP A 61 0.28 -9.82 28.18
N SER A 62 -0.06 -9.61 26.92
CA SER A 62 -1.04 -10.39 26.16
C SER A 62 -0.60 -10.63 24.72
N TYR A 63 -1.23 -11.60 24.06
CA TYR A 63 -1.02 -11.92 22.65
C TYR A 63 -2.36 -12.03 21.92
N HIS A 64 -2.38 -11.54 20.68
CA HIS A 64 -3.58 -11.42 19.87
C HIS A 64 -3.31 -11.85 18.44
N LYS A 65 -4.32 -12.48 17.82
CA LYS A 65 -4.27 -12.85 16.41
C LYS A 65 -4.85 -11.73 15.56
N LEU A 66 -4.18 -11.39 14.46
CA LEU A 66 -4.69 -10.45 13.46
C LEU A 66 -4.34 -10.93 12.06
N SER A 67 -5.31 -10.95 11.14
CA SER A 67 -5.06 -11.27 9.74
C SER A 67 -5.44 -10.11 8.83
N LEU A 68 -4.54 -9.79 7.89
CA LEU A 68 -4.68 -8.68 6.95
C LEU A 68 -4.51 -9.18 5.51
N PHE A 69 -5.38 -8.74 4.61
CA PHE A 69 -5.19 -8.93 3.17
C PHE A 69 -4.64 -7.66 2.53
N LEU A 70 -3.52 -7.81 1.81
CA LEU A 70 -2.87 -6.77 1.03
C LEU A 70 -2.95 -7.12 -0.47
N PRO A 71 -3.60 -6.30 -1.31
CA PRO A 71 -3.64 -6.54 -2.75
C PRO A 71 -2.27 -6.28 -3.41
N PRO A 72 -2.10 -6.68 -4.69
CA PRO A 72 -0.89 -6.36 -5.43
C PRO A 72 -0.74 -4.85 -5.58
N ILE A 73 0.48 -4.35 -5.40
CA ILE A 73 0.81 -2.92 -5.44
C ILE A 73 2.13 -2.70 -6.18
N PRO A 74 2.34 -1.53 -6.80
CA PRO A 74 3.62 -1.19 -7.43
C PRO A 74 4.79 -1.27 -6.44
N VAL A 75 5.90 -1.88 -6.88
CA VAL A 75 7.19 -1.77 -6.20
C VAL A 75 7.69 -0.34 -6.36
N ARG A 76 8.17 0.27 -5.29
CA ARG A 76 8.81 1.59 -5.33
C ARG A 76 10.21 1.46 -5.93
N THR A 77 10.43 2.05 -7.09
CA THR A 77 11.73 2.05 -7.79
C THR A 77 12.22 3.45 -8.18
N THR A 78 11.50 4.49 -7.75
CA THR A 78 11.80 5.90 -8.07
C THR A 78 12.43 6.63 -6.85
N GLU A 79 12.67 7.92 -6.96
CA GLU A 79 13.10 8.75 -5.83
C GLU A 79 11.93 8.98 -4.84
N PRO A 80 12.22 9.22 -3.54
CA PRO A 80 11.21 9.58 -2.54
C PRO A 80 10.44 10.84 -2.94
N PRO A 81 9.15 10.95 -2.59
CA PRO A 81 8.39 12.18 -2.76
C PRO A 81 9.02 13.30 -1.92
N ASP A 82 8.97 14.52 -2.46
CA ASP A 82 9.44 15.72 -1.75
C ASP A 82 8.65 15.89 -0.43
N PRO A 83 9.32 15.98 0.73
CA PRO A 83 8.67 16.22 2.02
C PRO A 83 7.85 17.51 2.06
N ALA A 84 8.20 18.52 1.26
CA ALA A 84 7.44 19.76 1.14
C ALA A 84 6.11 19.58 0.38
N PHE A 85 5.99 18.52 -0.42
CA PHE A 85 4.81 18.18 -1.21
C PHE A 85 4.41 16.72 -1.02
N PRO A 86 3.97 16.34 0.20
CA PRO A 86 3.66 14.95 0.50
C PRO A 86 2.48 14.48 -0.34
N VAL A 87 2.76 13.67 -1.36
CA VAL A 87 1.73 13.00 -2.15
C VAL A 87 1.04 11.99 -1.24
N THR A 88 -0.20 12.25 -0.85
CA THR A 88 -0.97 11.31 -0.04
C THR A 88 -1.46 10.17 -0.93
N GLU A 89 -0.73 9.06 -0.96
CA GLU A 89 -1.17 7.87 -1.67
C GLU A 89 -2.38 7.25 -0.96
N LYS A 90 -3.43 6.96 -1.74
CA LYS A 90 -4.61 6.27 -1.25
C LYS A 90 -4.33 4.78 -1.12
N VAL A 91 -4.84 4.18 -0.06
CA VAL A 91 -4.80 2.72 0.11
C VAL A 91 -5.74 2.07 -0.92
N ASP A 92 -5.33 0.95 -1.52
CA ASP A 92 -6.22 0.14 -2.36
C ASP A 92 -7.42 -0.32 -1.51
N LYS A 93 -8.64 -0.08 -2.00
CA LYS A 93 -9.89 -0.37 -1.27
C LYS A 93 -10.07 -1.84 -0.89
N ARG A 94 -9.36 -2.76 -1.54
CA ARG A 94 -9.40 -4.20 -1.21
C ARG A 94 -8.57 -4.52 0.03
N THR A 95 -7.68 -3.63 0.44
CA THR A 95 -6.86 -3.78 1.64
C THR A 95 -7.75 -3.76 2.87
N ARG A 96 -7.72 -4.83 3.67
CA ARG A 96 -8.67 -5.02 4.76
C ARG A 96 -8.18 -6.02 5.79
N ILE A 97 -8.61 -5.83 7.03
CA ILE A 97 -8.53 -6.86 8.07
C ILE A 97 -9.52 -7.95 7.70
N ILE A 98 -9.08 -9.20 7.69
CA ILE A 98 -9.89 -10.37 7.34
C ILE A 98 -10.21 -11.25 8.55
N ALA A 99 -9.43 -11.14 9.63
CA ALA A 99 -9.72 -11.76 10.91
C ALA A 99 -9.13 -10.92 12.07
N ASP A 100 -9.93 -10.70 13.11
CA ASP A 100 -9.55 -10.06 14.37
C ASP A 100 -10.41 -10.67 15.49
N PRO A 101 -10.10 -11.91 15.93
CA PRO A 101 -10.90 -12.62 16.93
C PRO A 101 -10.94 -11.90 18.28
N ASP A 102 -9.86 -11.22 18.64
CA ASP A 102 -9.71 -10.54 19.93
C ASP A 102 -10.18 -9.08 19.90
N LYS A 103 -10.62 -8.61 18.72
CA LYS A 103 -11.23 -7.29 18.51
C LYS A 103 -10.30 -6.11 18.84
N ILE A 104 -9.00 -6.27 18.66
CA ILE A 104 -7.99 -5.21 18.90
C ILE A 104 -8.09 -4.05 17.89
N THR A 105 -8.92 -4.21 16.85
CA THR A 105 -9.23 -3.19 15.84
C THR A 105 -10.71 -2.79 15.79
N ALA A 106 -11.53 -3.20 16.76
CA ALA A 106 -12.98 -2.96 16.74
C ALA A 106 -13.39 -1.48 16.84
N ASP A 107 -12.48 -0.60 17.25
CA ASP A 107 -12.63 0.84 17.27
C ASP A 107 -12.43 1.49 15.87
N MET A 108 -11.97 0.75 14.87
CA MET A 108 -11.91 1.23 13.49
C MET A 108 -13.32 1.45 12.93
N VAL A 109 -13.59 2.67 12.45
CA VAL A 109 -14.90 3.07 11.90
C VAL A 109 -14.96 3.05 10.37
N GLY A 110 -13.89 2.64 9.69
CA GLY A 110 -13.84 2.63 8.24
C GLY A 110 -12.60 1.94 7.66
N PRO A 111 -12.49 1.91 6.32
CA PRO A 111 -11.35 1.31 5.64
C PRO A 111 -10.07 2.11 5.90
N PHE A 112 -8.93 1.50 5.60
CA PHE A 112 -7.67 2.21 5.54
C PHE A 112 -7.71 3.30 4.47
N GLN A 113 -7.24 4.50 4.80
CA GLN A 113 -7.41 5.69 3.98
C GLN A 113 -6.11 6.19 3.37
N ARG A 114 -5.00 6.06 4.10
CA ARG A 114 -3.70 6.60 3.67
C ARG A 114 -2.62 5.55 3.84
N VAL A 115 -1.76 5.47 2.83
CA VAL A 115 -0.44 4.87 2.96
C VAL A 115 0.45 5.93 3.61
N VAL A 116 1.19 5.53 4.64
CA VAL A 116 2.40 6.26 5.03
C VAL A 116 3.57 5.38 4.59
N ASP A 117 4.66 6.00 4.14
CA ASP A 117 5.79 5.28 3.57
C ASP A 117 7.07 5.67 4.31
N MET A 118 7.85 4.66 4.69
CA MET A 118 9.26 4.83 5.04
C MET A 118 10.09 4.54 3.78
N TRP A 119 10.19 5.52 2.87
CA TRP A 119 10.80 5.28 1.56
C TRP A 119 12.18 4.60 1.64
N PRO A 120 12.46 3.57 0.80
CA PRO A 120 11.60 2.98 -0.23
C PRO A 120 10.61 1.92 0.27
N GLU A 121 10.61 1.61 1.56
CA GLU A 121 9.72 0.64 2.17
C GLU A 121 8.29 1.20 2.30
N ARG A 122 7.30 0.39 1.90
CA ARG A 122 5.90 0.72 2.13
C ARG A 122 5.51 0.26 3.52
N VAL A 123 5.55 1.22 4.44
CA VAL A 123 5.38 0.97 5.85
C VAL A 123 4.37 1.98 6.35
N GLU A 124 3.11 1.56 6.40
CA GLU A 124 2.00 2.12 7.20
C GLU A 124 0.68 2.22 6.45
N MET A 125 -0.40 1.84 7.14
CA MET A 125 -1.77 2.09 6.75
C MET A 125 -2.50 2.73 7.90
N THR A 126 -3.17 3.85 7.63
CA THR A 126 -4.00 4.52 8.63
C THR A 126 -5.48 4.26 8.41
N ALA A 127 -6.24 4.02 9.47
CA ALA A 127 -7.70 3.92 9.44
C ALA A 127 -8.32 4.85 10.47
N PRO A 128 -9.47 5.50 10.20
CA PRO A 128 -10.12 6.36 11.18
C PRO A 128 -10.69 5.55 12.35
N VAL A 129 -10.60 6.12 13.55
CA VAL A 129 -11.17 5.60 14.81
C VAL A 129 -12.30 6.50 15.33
N GLY A 130 -12.41 7.74 14.82
CA GLY A 130 -13.39 8.74 15.23
C GLY A 130 -12.74 9.94 15.94
N GLY A 131 -13.42 11.09 15.98
CA GLY A 131 -12.93 12.28 16.70
C GLY A 131 -11.52 12.76 16.32
N TYR A 132 -11.18 12.71 15.02
CA TYR A 132 -9.85 13.00 14.45
C TYR A 132 -8.72 12.02 14.81
N LYS A 133 -9.02 10.89 15.47
CA LYS A 133 -8.04 9.83 15.75
C LYS A 133 -7.96 8.85 14.57
N VAL A 134 -6.74 8.36 14.31
CA VAL A 134 -6.49 7.30 13.34
C VAL A 134 -5.71 6.16 14.01
N LYS A 135 -6.02 4.92 13.65
CA LYS A 135 -5.23 3.72 13.95
C LYS A 135 -4.15 3.60 12.88
N VAL A 136 -2.93 3.30 13.27
CA VAL A 136 -1.75 3.16 12.42
C VAL A 136 -1.29 1.72 12.48
N LEU A 137 -1.16 1.07 11.32
CA LEU A 137 -0.59 -0.27 11.18
C LEU A 137 0.65 -0.18 10.29
N VAL A 138 1.82 -0.38 10.89
CA VAL A 138 3.16 -0.33 10.30
C VAL A 138 3.56 -1.77 9.97
N ILE A 139 3.98 -2.07 8.73
CA ILE A 139 4.50 -3.40 8.34
C ILE A 139 5.93 -3.22 7.85
N THR A 140 6.90 -3.83 8.52
CA THR A 140 8.34 -3.66 8.25
C THR A 140 9.06 -5.00 8.10
N ASN A 141 10.34 -4.94 7.72
CA ASN A 141 11.27 -6.07 7.81
C ASN A 141 10.75 -7.33 7.12
N TYR A 142 10.17 -7.18 5.92
CA TYR A 142 9.70 -8.32 5.14
C TYR A 142 10.89 -9.12 4.61
N ASP A 143 11.04 -10.33 5.11
CA ASP A 143 11.99 -11.34 4.65
C ASP A 143 11.27 -12.24 3.63
N GLU A 144 11.66 -12.10 2.36
CA GLU A 144 11.13 -12.90 1.26
C GLU A 144 11.47 -14.39 1.39
N ALA A 145 12.64 -14.73 1.93
CA ALA A 145 13.09 -16.12 2.06
C ALA A 145 12.38 -16.83 3.22
N ALA A 146 12.16 -16.13 4.32
CA ALA A 146 11.44 -16.65 5.48
C ALA A 146 9.92 -16.48 5.38
N HIS A 147 9.42 -15.76 4.37
CA HIS A 147 8.01 -15.36 4.25
C HIS A 147 7.46 -14.73 5.53
N ARG A 148 8.23 -13.82 6.12
CA ARG A 148 7.91 -13.19 7.40
C ARG A 148 8.03 -11.68 7.36
N ALA A 149 7.16 -11.00 8.09
CA ALA A 149 7.22 -9.56 8.30
C ALA A 149 7.03 -9.24 9.78
N GLN A 150 7.33 -8.01 10.17
CA GLN A 150 6.94 -7.46 11.46
C GLN A 150 5.74 -6.54 11.27
N LEU A 151 4.85 -6.51 12.26
CA LEU A 151 3.75 -5.57 12.31
C LEU A 151 3.75 -4.85 13.64
N PHE A 152 3.61 -3.53 13.57
CA PHE A 152 3.39 -2.65 14.71
C PHE A 152 2.05 -1.93 14.52
N MET A 153 1.29 -1.80 15.60
CA MET A 153 -0.05 -1.22 15.57
C MET A 153 -0.30 -0.36 16.81
N THR A 154 -0.86 0.83 16.58
CA THR A 154 -1.26 1.75 17.66
C THR A 154 -2.27 2.79 17.13
N ASN A 155 -2.70 3.77 17.93
CA ASN A 155 -3.37 4.96 17.42
C ASN A 155 -2.38 6.12 17.27
N ALA A 156 -2.60 7.00 16.30
CA ALA A 156 -1.73 8.15 16.04
C ALA A 156 -1.69 9.15 17.20
N ALA A 157 -2.78 9.29 17.95
CA ALA A 157 -2.77 10.09 19.18
C ALA A 157 -1.83 9.46 20.22
N ASP A 158 -1.80 8.13 20.31
CA ASP A 158 -0.95 7.37 21.21
C ASP A 158 0.50 7.34 20.73
N LEU A 159 0.79 7.54 19.42
CA LEU A 159 2.14 7.84 18.94
C LEU A 159 2.66 9.19 19.46
N ALA A 160 1.77 10.17 19.65
CA ALA A 160 2.18 11.49 20.14
C ALA A 160 2.25 11.53 21.68
N SER A 161 1.33 10.84 22.37
CA SER A 161 1.26 10.82 23.83
C SER A 161 1.92 9.61 24.48
N TRP A 162 2.36 8.64 23.69
CA TRP A 162 3.01 7.38 24.11
C TRP A 162 2.20 6.60 25.15
N ASP A 163 0.91 6.44 24.87
CA ASP A 163 0.03 5.60 25.69
C ASP A 163 0.38 4.12 25.43
N LYS A 164 1.10 3.53 26.39
CA LYS A 164 1.64 2.18 26.30
C LYS A 164 0.54 1.12 26.26
N ASP A 165 -0.66 1.44 26.77
CA ASP A 165 -1.80 0.52 26.84
C ASP A 165 -2.43 0.22 25.46
N LYS A 166 -1.89 0.80 24.39
CA LYS A 166 -2.44 0.69 23.03
C LYS A 166 -1.37 0.45 21.97
N ILE A 167 -0.22 -0.10 22.39
CA ILE A 167 0.86 -0.45 21.48
C ILE A 167 0.92 -1.97 21.33
N TYR A 168 0.78 -2.44 20.09
CA TYR A 168 0.89 -3.84 19.74
C TYR A 168 2.03 -4.04 18.75
N ALA A 169 2.83 -5.09 18.95
CA ALA A 169 3.92 -5.42 18.05
C ALA A 169 4.09 -6.93 17.95
N GLY A 170 4.56 -7.41 16.80
CA GLY A 170 4.86 -8.83 16.65
C GLY A 170 5.21 -9.23 15.22
N TYR A 171 5.09 -10.53 14.95
CA TYR A 171 5.49 -11.13 13.69
C TYR A 171 4.28 -11.60 12.91
N CYS A 172 4.40 -11.54 11.58
CA CYS A 172 3.41 -12.04 10.66
C CYS A 172 4.04 -13.07 9.72
N ASP A 173 3.35 -14.20 9.55
CA ASP A 173 3.61 -15.10 8.43
C ASP A 173 2.91 -14.55 7.18
N VAL A 174 3.62 -14.54 6.06
CA VAL A 174 3.19 -13.91 4.81
C VAL A 174 2.89 -14.98 3.77
N ALA A 175 1.62 -15.19 3.47
CA ALA A 175 1.19 -16.08 2.40
C ALA A 175 1.00 -15.30 1.09
N ILE A 176 1.81 -15.60 0.08
CA ILE A 176 1.63 -15.03 -1.26
C ILE A 176 0.38 -15.67 -1.88
N THR A 177 -0.62 -14.84 -2.17
CA THR A 177 -1.82 -15.29 -2.87
C THR A 177 -1.53 -15.26 -4.37
N PRO A 178 -1.63 -16.40 -5.09
CA PRO A 178 -1.50 -16.39 -6.54
C PRO A 178 -2.55 -15.44 -7.10
N THR A 179 -2.13 -14.37 -7.80
CA THR A 179 -3.05 -13.56 -8.58
C THR A 179 -3.73 -14.48 -9.57
N ALA A 180 -5.04 -14.69 -9.41
CA ALA A 180 -5.86 -15.34 -10.43
C ALA A 180 -5.52 -14.66 -11.77
N LYS A 181 -5.05 -15.44 -12.75
CA LYS A 181 -4.83 -14.95 -14.11
C LYS A 181 -6.07 -14.14 -14.49
N ALA A 182 -5.87 -12.90 -14.93
CA ALA A 182 -6.94 -12.04 -15.42
C ALA A 182 -7.77 -12.81 -16.44
N GLY A 183 -8.87 -13.39 -15.98
CA GLY A 183 -9.79 -14.15 -16.80
C GLY A 183 -10.43 -13.15 -17.73
N LYS A 184 -10.24 -13.33 -19.03
CA LYS A 184 -11.06 -12.69 -20.06
C LYS A 184 -12.52 -12.79 -19.63
N LEU A 185 -13.13 -11.65 -19.32
CA LEU A 185 -14.57 -11.50 -19.40
C LEU A 185 -14.95 -11.90 -20.84
N ARG A 186 -15.68 -13.00 -20.96
CA ARG A 186 -16.42 -13.37 -22.16
C ARG A 186 -17.75 -12.62 -22.14
#